data_AF-A0A1H4UJU6-F1
#
_entry.id   AF-A0A1H4UJU6-F1
#
_cell.length_a   1.000
_cell.length_b   1.000
_cell.length_c   1.000
_cell.angle_alpha   90.00
_cell.angle_beta   90.00
_cell.angle_gamma   90.00
#
_symmetry.space_group_name_H-M   'P 1'
#
loop_
_entity.id
_entity.type
_entity.pdbx_description
1 polymer ?
#
loop_
_entity_poly.entity_id
_entity_poly.type
_entity_poly.pdbx_seq_one_letter_code
_entity_poly.pdbx_strand_id
1 'polypeptide(L)'
;MCTEHPETRVYTLDPDDQGYGDGYRFAAHVAGDGGCSTSWHFTEKAASIELAARLEIIARAWDEKLAWHAAGDRTPDGGYVLRVDGEHFVASYLGVDPAVHEHHLFVGFGGRHFQWRDLETGVVRASNDVWKQGSIPDALRHQLPDNASWVEEAAA
;
A
#
# COMPACT_ATOMS: atom_id res chain seq x y z
N MET A 1 -7.36 -11.56 10.91
CA MET A 1 -6.06 -12.23 11.02
C MET A 1 -5.95 -13.22 9.88
N CYS A 2 -4.94 -13.09 9.04
CA CYS A 2 -4.69 -13.92 7.87
C CYS A 2 -3.47 -14.80 8.21
N THR A 3 -3.70 -15.86 8.97
CA THR A 3 -2.62 -16.51 9.75
C THR A 3 -2.15 -17.87 9.21
N GLU A 4 -2.68 -18.38 8.10
CA GLU A 4 -2.32 -19.74 7.63
C GLU A 4 -1.35 -19.76 6.44
N HIS A 5 -1.13 -18.62 5.79
CA HIS A 5 -0.30 -18.56 4.57
C HIS A 5 0.70 -17.41 4.71
N PRO A 6 1.98 -17.69 5.06
CA PRO A 6 2.97 -16.65 5.31
C PRO A 6 3.63 -16.09 4.04
N GLU A 7 3.56 -16.85 2.93
CA GLU A 7 4.30 -16.55 1.70
C GLU A 7 3.36 -16.40 0.50
N THR A 8 3.74 -15.53 -0.44
CA THR A 8 3.08 -15.39 -1.74
C THR A 8 3.30 -16.63 -2.59
N ARG A 9 2.29 -17.50 -2.69
CA ARG A 9 2.31 -18.73 -3.50
C ARG A 9 0.91 -19.34 -3.63
N VAL A 10 0.83 -20.42 -4.41
CA VAL A 10 -0.31 -21.34 -4.37
C VAL A 10 -0.11 -22.35 -3.26
N TYR A 11 -1.15 -22.56 -2.45
CA TYR A 11 -1.21 -23.56 -1.40
C TYR A 11 -2.18 -24.67 -1.80
N THR A 12 -1.85 -25.91 -1.49
CA THR A 12 -2.83 -27.00 -1.43
C THR A 12 -3.52 -26.94 -0.07
N LEU A 13 -4.84 -26.99 -0.07
CA LEU A 13 -5.66 -26.95 1.14
C LEU A 13 -5.85 -28.36 1.69
N ASP A 14 -5.87 -28.50 3.01
CA ASP A 14 -6.27 -29.75 3.65
C ASP A 14 -7.77 -30.00 3.36
N PRO A 15 -8.21 -31.24 3.07
CA PRO A 15 -9.63 -31.56 2.98
C PRO A 15 -10.48 -31.09 4.17
N ASP A 16 -9.87 -30.98 5.36
CA ASP A 16 -10.52 -30.47 6.58
C ASP A 16 -10.41 -28.94 6.74
N ASP A 17 -9.66 -28.26 5.86
CA ASP A 17 -9.49 -26.81 5.82
C ASP A 17 -10.72 -26.17 5.17
N GLN A 18 -11.82 -26.12 5.93
CA GLN A 18 -13.10 -25.55 5.51
C GLN A 18 -13.06 -24.02 5.50
N GLY A 19 -12.26 -23.45 4.58
CA GLY A 19 -12.33 -22.03 4.24
C GLY A 19 -13.72 -21.60 3.73
N TYR A 20 -13.78 -20.57 2.87
CA TYR A 20 -15.03 -19.97 2.36
C TYR A 20 -15.82 -20.86 1.36
N GLY A 21 -16.00 -22.16 1.63
CA GLY A 21 -16.94 -23.04 0.90
C GLY A 21 -16.47 -24.48 0.71
N ASP A 22 -17.41 -25.34 0.33
CA ASP A 22 -17.16 -26.77 0.12
C ASP A 22 -16.37 -27.05 -1.17
N GLY A 23 -15.30 -27.84 -1.06
CA GLY A 23 -14.64 -28.50 -2.18
C GLY A 23 -13.47 -27.75 -2.84
N TYR A 24 -13.11 -26.56 -2.36
CA TYR A 24 -11.86 -25.91 -2.77
C TYR A 24 -10.66 -26.77 -2.36
N ARG A 25 -9.63 -26.81 -3.20
CA ARG A 25 -8.42 -27.61 -2.98
C ARG A 25 -7.14 -26.80 -3.01
N PHE A 26 -7.24 -25.56 -3.48
CA PHE A 26 -6.08 -24.68 -3.66
C PHE A 26 -6.43 -23.26 -3.24
N ALA A 27 -5.46 -22.54 -2.69
CA ALA A 27 -5.54 -21.12 -2.41
C ALA A 27 -4.43 -20.38 -3.14
N ALA A 28 -4.79 -19.31 -3.86
CA ALA A 28 -3.85 -18.34 -4.39
C ALA A 28 -3.69 -17.23 -3.37
N HIS A 29 -2.51 -17.13 -2.77
CA HIS A 29 -2.23 -16.20 -1.70
C HIS A 29 -1.14 -15.21 -2.10
N VAL A 30 -1.37 -13.93 -1.82
CA VAL A 30 -0.37 -12.88 -1.87
C VAL A 30 -0.19 -12.32 -0.46
N ALA A 31 1.01 -12.49 0.07
CA ALA A 31 1.45 -11.87 1.29
C ALA A 31 1.94 -10.44 0.98
N GLY A 32 1.60 -9.51 1.86
CA GLY A 32 2.02 -8.12 1.76
C GLY A 32 2.02 -7.44 3.13
N ASP A 33 2.97 -6.54 3.33
CA ASP A 33 3.03 -5.70 4.53
C ASP A 33 1.89 -4.67 4.48
N GLY A 34 0.91 -4.84 5.37
CA GLY A 34 -0.32 -4.04 5.42
C GLY A 34 -1.57 -4.72 4.90
N GLY A 35 -1.47 -5.95 4.38
CA GLY A 35 -2.63 -6.76 3.99
C GLY A 35 -2.25 -7.96 3.16
N CYS A 36 -2.98 -9.06 3.33
CA CYS A 36 -2.90 -10.22 2.47
C CYS A 36 -4.09 -10.25 1.50
N SER A 37 -3.96 -10.98 0.40
CA SER A 37 -5.09 -11.35 -0.44
C SER A 37 -5.07 -12.86 -0.66
N THR A 38 -6.16 -13.54 -0.32
CA THR A 38 -6.33 -14.97 -0.58
C THR A 38 -7.58 -15.18 -1.44
N SER A 39 -7.49 -16.08 -2.41
CA SER A 39 -8.64 -16.56 -3.18
C SER A 39 -8.60 -18.09 -3.28
N TRP A 40 -9.77 -18.73 -3.31
CA TRP A 40 -9.92 -20.18 -3.23
C TRP A 40 -10.33 -20.77 -4.59
N HIS A 41 -9.74 -21.91 -4.96
CA HIS A 41 -9.85 -22.50 -6.29
C HIS A 41 -9.96 -24.04 -6.22
N PHE A 42 -10.67 -24.62 -7.19
CA PHE A 42 -10.84 -26.08 -7.31
C PHE A 42 -9.63 -26.78 -7.93
N THR A 43 -8.83 -26.05 -8.71
CA THR A 43 -7.66 -26.61 -9.41
C THR A 43 -6.43 -25.73 -9.17
N GLU A 44 -5.26 -26.36 -9.11
CA GLU A 44 -3.98 -25.68 -8.99
C GLU A 44 -3.77 -24.69 -10.13
N LYS A 45 -4.14 -25.10 -11.35
CA LYS A 45 -4.03 -24.24 -12.54
C LYS A 45 -4.81 -22.94 -12.39
N ALA A 46 -6.04 -22.99 -11.87
CA ALA A 46 -6.85 -21.80 -11.66
C ALA A 46 -6.24 -20.89 -10.58
N ALA A 47 -5.76 -21.47 -9.47
CA ALA A 47 -5.05 -20.72 -8.43
C ALA A 47 -3.78 -20.04 -8.97
N SER A 48 -2.99 -20.75 -9.79
CA SER A 48 -1.76 -20.20 -10.37
C SER A 48 -2.04 -19.05 -11.34
N ILE A 49 -3.11 -19.14 -12.14
CA ILE A 49 -3.53 -18.04 -13.03
C ILE A 49 -3.92 -16.81 -12.21
N GLU A 50 -4.72 -16.99 -11.16
CA GLU A 50 -5.15 -15.89 -10.29
C GLU A 50 -3.97 -15.26 -9.56
N LEU A 51 -3.04 -16.07 -9.03
CA LEU A 51 -1.82 -15.58 -8.40
C LEU A 51 -1.00 -14.73 -9.38
N ALA A 52 -0.78 -15.23 -10.59
CA ALA A 52 -0.03 -14.52 -11.62
C ALA A 52 -0.70 -13.18 -11.99
N ALA A 53 -2.02 -13.18 -12.18
CA ALA A 53 -2.78 -11.96 -12.47
C ALA A 53 -2.67 -10.94 -11.32
N ARG A 54 -2.73 -11.40 -10.06
CA ARG A 54 -2.58 -10.51 -8.90
C ARG A 54 -1.17 -9.92 -8.79
N LEU A 55 -0.14 -10.73 -9.05
CA LEU A 55 1.25 -10.29 -9.07
C LEU A 55 1.49 -9.24 -10.17
N GLU A 56 0.88 -9.41 -11.34
CA GLU A 56 0.96 -8.43 -12.42
C GLU A 56 0.32 -7.10 -12.02
N ILE A 57 -0.84 -7.12 -11.35
CA ILE A 57 -1.49 -5.90 -10.84
C ILE A 57 -0.58 -5.19 -9.83
N ILE A 58 0.07 -5.92 -8.93
CA ILE A 58 0.99 -5.35 -7.94
C ILE A 58 2.24 -4.78 -8.62
N ALA A 59 2.83 -5.50 -9.57
CA ALA A 59 3.98 -5.01 -10.34
C ALA A 59 3.65 -3.70 -11.08
N ARG A 60 2.52 -3.68 -11.80
CA ARG A 60 2.03 -2.47 -12.48
C ARG A 60 1.75 -1.33 -11.51
N ALA A 61 1.22 -1.65 -10.33
CA ALA A 61 1.04 -0.64 -9.30
C ALA A 61 2.39 -0.03 -8.92
N TRP A 62 3.46 -0.80 -8.73
CA TRP A 62 4.78 -0.24 -8.39
C TRP A 62 5.47 0.48 -9.56
N ASP A 63 5.26 0.04 -10.80
CA ASP A 63 5.74 0.77 -12.00
C ASP A 63 5.17 2.20 -12.05
N GLU A 64 3.91 2.37 -11.67
CA GLU A 64 3.30 3.70 -11.54
C GLU A 64 4.01 4.56 -10.48
N LYS A 65 4.46 3.98 -9.36
CA LYS A 65 5.12 4.74 -8.28
C LYS A 65 6.53 5.14 -8.69
N LEU A 66 7.21 4.30 -9.47
CA LEU A 66 8.45 4.67 -10.16
C LEU A 66 8.23 5.84 -11.13
N ALA A 67 7.13 5.83 -11.88
CA ALA A 67 6.78 6.94 -12.76
C ALA A 67 6.50 8.24 -11.99
N TRP A 68 5.79 8.17 -10.86
CA TRP A 68 5.58 9.32 -9.98
C TRP A 68 6.87 9.85 -9.40
N HIS A 69 7.80 8.96 -9.03
CA HIS A 69 9.13 9.35 -8.57
C HIS A 69 9.91 10.10 -9.65
N ALA A 70 9.93 9.58 -10.88
CA ALA A 70 10.55 10.25 -12.02
C ALA A 70 9.90 11.61 -12.35
N ALA A 71 8.64 11.82 -11.94
CA ALA A 71 7.90 13.07 -12.08
C ALA A 71 8.06 14.03 -10.88
N GLY A 72 9.03 13.81 -10.00
CA GLY A 72 9.30 14.69 -8.85
C GLY A 72 8.38 14.44 -7.66
N ASP A 73 8.02 13.18 -7.42
CA ASP A 73 7.21 12.73 -6.29
C ASP A 73 5.81 13.38 -6.26
N ARG A 74 5.15 13.35 -7.42
CA ARG A 74 3.79 13.84 -7.60
C ARG A 74 2.91 12.81 -8.27
N THR A 75 1.68 12.72 -7.77
CA THR A 75 0.61 11.98 -8.46
C THR A 75 0.05 12.84 -9.61
N PRO A 76 -0.69 12.24 -10.57
CA PRO A 76 -1.23 12.97 -11.73
C PRO A 76 -2.22 14.08 -11.37
N ASP A 77 -2.91 13.95 -10.23
CA ASP A 77 -3.82 14.92 -9.65
C ASP A 77 -3.12 15.98 -8.76
N GLY A 78 -1.79 15.92 -8.65
CA GLY A 78 -0.97 16.91 -7.94
C GLY A 78 -0.77 16.62 -6.44
N GLY A 79 -1.20 15.45 -5.96
CA GLY A 79 -0.87 14.95 -4.63
C GLY A 79 0.63 14.74 -4.43
N TYR A 80 1.07 14.86 -3.19
CA TYR A 80 2.46 14.67 -2.79
C TYR A 80 2.72 13.19 -2.49
N VAL A 81 3.77 12.64 -3.09
CA VAL A 81 4.23 11.29 -2.77
C VAL A 81 5.25 11.36 -1.64
N LEU A 82 5.00 10.61 -0.58
CA LEU A 82 5.90 10.49 0.56
C LEU A 82 6.43 9.06 0.66
N ARG A 83 7.73 8.93 0.93
CA ARG A 83 8.38 7.68 1.27
C ARG A 83 9.11 7.88 2.57
N VAL A 84 8.67 7.17 3.60
CA VAL A 84 9.13 7.32 4.98
C VAL A 84 9.34 5.94 5.57
N ASP A 85 10.56 5.65 6.02
CA ASP A 85 10.97 4.36 6.58
C ASP A 85 10.60 3.17 5.68
N GLY A 86 10.60 3.37 4.36
CA GLY A 86 10.22 2.34 3.40
C GLY A 86 8.75 2.16 3.10
N GLU A 87 7.90 3.01 3.64
CA GLU A 87 6.47 2.97 3.43
C GLU A 87 6.09 4.06 2.44
N HIS A 88 5.19 3.74 1.51
CA HIS A 88 4.74 4.66 0.49
C HIS A 88 3.40 5.29 0.87
N PHE A 89 3.30 6.61 0.79
CA PHE A 89 2.09 7.37 1.08
C PHE A 89 1.80 8.39 -0.03
N VAL A 90 0.54 8.80 -0.11
CA VAL A 90 0.10 9.95 -0.90
C VAL A 90 -0.59 10.92 0.04
N ALA A 91 -0.15 12.17 0.03
CA ALA A 91 -0.75 13.27 0.76
C ALA A 91 -1.39 14.25 -0.23
N SER A 92 -2.70 14.35 -0.18
CA SER A 92 -3.45 15.36 -0.94
C SER A 92 -3.62 16.62 -0.08
N TYR A 93 -4.02 17.73 -0.70
CA TYR A 93 -4.34 19.00 -0.02
C TYR A 93 -3.28 19.44 1.01
N LEU A 94 -2.19 20.06 0.54
CA LEU A 94 -1.19 20.58 1.48
C LEU A 94 -1.80 21.64 2.40
N GLY A 95 -1.51 21.50 3.70
CA GLY A 95 -2.16 22.22 4.78
C GLY A 95 -3.19 21.33 5.50
N VAL A 96 -3.63 21.73 6.68
CA VAL A 96 -4.75 21.08 7.37
C VAL A 96 -6.00 21.85 7.00
N ASP A 97 -6.85 21.27 6.15
CA ASP A 97 -8.11 21.89 5.74
C ASP A 97 -9.30 21.13 6.37
N PRO A 98 -10.06 21.76 7.30
CA PRO A 98 -11.20 21.12 7.92
C PRO A 98 -12.33 20.79 6.93
N ALA A 99 -12.40 21.46 5.77
CA ALA A 99 -13.44 21.25 4.78
C ALA A 99 -13.22 20.01 3.90
N VAL A 100 -12.07 19.33 3.98
CA VAL A 100 -11.80 18.12 3.18
C VAL A 100 -12.86 17.04 3.39
N HIS A 101 -13.35 16.85 4.63
CA HIS A 101 -14.44 15.94 4.93
C HIS A 101 -15.80 16.35 4.35
N GLU A 102 -16.01 17.63 4.07
CA GLU A 102 -17.26 18.12 3.47
C GLU A 102 -17.34 17.79 1.98
N HIS A 103 -16.19 17.72 1.32
CA HIS A 103 -16.10 17.49 -0.13
C HIS A 103 -15.81 16.02 -0.49
N HIS A 104 -15.25 15.24 0.43
CA HIS A 104 -14.85 13.84 0.19
C HIS A 104 -15.56 12.90 1.16
N LEU A 105 -16.13 11.81 0.62
CA LEU A 105 -16.76 10.75 1.43
C LEU A 105 -15.75 10.03 2.34
N PHE A 106 -14.48 9.98 1.93
CA PHE A 106 -13.41 9.36 2.68
C PHE A 106 -12.16 10.23 2.64
N VAL A 107 -11.49 10.34 3.79
CA VAL A 107 -10.25 11.07 3.97
C VAL A 107 -9.20 10.10 4.51
N GLY A 108 -7.97 10.24 4.04
CA GLY A 108 -6.84 9.40 4.44
C GLY A 108 -6.67 9.39 5.96
N PHE A 109 -6.48 8.19 6.53
CA PHE A 109 -6.42 7.97 7.99
C PHE A 109 -7.55 8.64 8.79
N GLY A 110 -8.74 8.78 8.21
CA GLY A 110 -9.90 9.39 8.87
C GLY A 110 -9.69 10.87 9.22
N GLY A 111 -8.85 11.58 8.46
CA GLY A 111 -8.61 13.00 8.68
C GLY A 111 -7.60 13.33 9.77
N ARG A 112 -6.84 12.34 10.27
CA ARG A 112 -5.78 12.61 11.24
C ARG A 112 -4.75 13.57 10.62
N HIS A 113 -4.26 14.51 11.42
CA HIS A 113 -3.24 15.45 10.97
C HIS A 113 -1.87 14.77 10.98
N PHE A 114 -1.15 14.91 9.87
CA PHE A 114 0.23 14.49 9.74
C PHE A 114 1.09 15.68 9.39
N GLN A 115 2.31 15.69 9.94
CA GLN A 115 3.36 16.61 9.57
C GLN A 115 4.59 15.81 9.17
N TRP A 116 5.25 16.24 8.11
CA TRP A 116 6.49 15.63 7.65
C TRP A 116 7.48 16.70 7.22
N ARG A 117 8.76 16.35 7.28
CA ARG A 117 9.85 17.13 6.74
C ARG A 117 10.31 16.51 5.43
N ASP A 118 10.33 17.32 4.39
CA ASP A 118 10.95 16.98 3.11
C ASP A 118 12.48 16.90 3.28
N LEU A 119 13.09 15.77 2.92
CA LEU A 119 14.52 15.52 3.18
C LEU A 119 15.44 16.28 2.23
N GLU A 120 14.97 16.64 1.03
CA GLU A 120 15.77 17.38 0.05
C GLU A 120 15.80 18.88 0.41
N THR A 121 14.63 19.44 0.72
CA THR A 121 14.45 20.88 0.90
C THR A 121 14.43 21.32 2.37
N GLY A 122 14.23 20.38 3.30
CA GLY A 122 14.06 20.65 4.72
C GLY A 122 12.71 21.27 5.09
N VAL A 123 11.82 21.52 4.10
CA VAL A 123 10.52 22.16 4.30
C VAL A 123 9.59 21.23 5.09
N VAL A 124 8.96 21.79 6.12
CA VAL A 124 7.90 21.09 6.86
C VAL A 124 6.56 21.34 6.18
N ARG A 125 5.82 20.25 5.96
CA ARG A 125 4.48 20.25 5.37
C ARG A 125 3.53 19.51 6.28
N ALA A 126 2.25 19.75 6.07
CA ALA A 126 1.18 19.08 6.80
C ALA A 126 0.05 18.71 5.85
N SER A 127 -0.71 17.68 6.20
CA SER A 127 -1.98 17.32 5.56
C SER A 127 -2.83 16.51 6.53
N ASN A 128 -4.15 16.61 6.39
CA ASN A 128 -5.10 15.71 7.03
C ASN A 128 -5.63 14.62 6.09
N ASP A 129 -5.18 14.57 4.83
CA ASP A 129 -5.59 13.59 3.82
C ASP A 129 -4.39 12.76 3.34
N VAL A 130 -3.96 11.82 4.18
CA VAL A 130 -2.79 10.96 3.91
C VAL A 130 -3.23 9.51 3.74
N TRP A 131 -2.87 8.91 2.60
CA TRP A 131 -3.22 7.54 2.24
C TRP A 131 -1.97 6.67 2.17
N LYS A 132 -1.92 5.60 2.98
CA LYS A 132 -0.89 4.56 2.85
C LYS A 132 -1.16 3.72 1.60
N GLN A 133 -0.17 3.58 0.74
CA GLN A 133 -0.21 2.77 -0.48
C GLN A 133 0.46 1.40 -0.33
N GLY A 134 1.21 1.21 0.76
CA GLY A 134 1.86 -0.06 1.09
C GLY A 134 3.37 0.09 1.29
N SER A 135 4.00 -1.00 1.71
CA SER A 135 5.45 -1.04 1.94
C SER A 135 6.21 -1.24 0.63
N ILE A 136 7.28 -0.48 0.46
CA ILE A 136 8.12 -0.52 -0.74
C ILE A 136 8.88 -1.85 -0.78
N PRO A 137 8.73 -2.66 -1.85
CA PRO A 137 9.44 -3.93 -1.99
C PRO A 137 10.95 -3.72 -1.91
N ASP A 138 11.66 -4.66 -1.28
CA ASP A 138 13.12 -4.59 -1.10
C ASP A 138 13.86 -4.34 -2.42
N ALA A 139 13.43 -5.00 -3.50
CA ALA A 139 14.00 -4.83 -4.84
C ALA A 139 13.86 -3.41 -5.39
N LEU A 140 12.92 -2.60 -4.89
CA LEU A 140 12.66 -1.24 -5.33
C LEU A 140 13.18 -0.17 -4.37
N ARG A 141 13.66 -0.54 -3.17
CA ARG A 141 14.12 0.41 -2.15
C ARG A 141 15.20 1.37 -2.64
N HIS A 142 16.09 0.89 -3.50
CA HIS A 142 17.15 1.72 -4.08
C HIS A 142 16.66 2.71 -5.14
N GLN A 143 15.54 2.40 -5.80
CA GLN A 143 14.91 3.26 -6.82
C GLN A 143 13.89 4.21 -6.21
N LEU A 144 13.32 3.83 -5.07
CA LEU A 144 12.33 4.59 -4.31
C LEU A 144 12.87 4.86 -2.91
N PRO A 145 13.96 5.64 -2.76
CA PRO A 145 14.51 5.99 -1.46
C PRO A 145 13.53 6.88 -0.69
N ASP A 146 13.64 6.87 0.63
CA ASP A 146 12.87 7.79 1.48
C ASP A 146 13.15 9.24 1.09
N ASN A 147 12.09 10.04 1.03
CA ASN A 147 12.13 11.46 0.67
C ASN A 147 11.56 12.37 1.77
N ALA A 148 11.01 11.78 2.82
CA ALA A 148 10.40 12.49 3.93
C ALA A 148 10.69 11.77 5.25
N SER A 149 10.54 12.50 6.35
CA SER A 149 10.45 11.94 7.69
C SER A 149 9.25 12.52 8.43
N TRP A 150 8.59 11.72 9.27
CA TRP A 150 7.54 12.23 10.13
C TRP A 150 8.13 13.22 11.14
N VAL A 151 7.42 14.32 11.37
CA VAL A 151 7.75 15.25 12.45
C VAL A 151 7.12 14.73 13.73
N GLU A 152 7.93 14.39 14.71
CA GLU A 152 7.43 14.08 16.05
C GLU A 152 6.83 15.36 16.66
N GLU A 153 5.59 15.29 17.13
CA GLU A 153 5.10 16.31 18.05
C GLU A 153 5.98 16.23 19.30
N ALA A 154 6.66 17.33 19.63
CA ALA A 154 7.35 17.43 20.91
C ALA A 154 6.31 17.17 22.00
N ALA A 155 6.52 16.11 22.80
CA ALA A 155 5.65 15.79 23.92
C ALA A 155 5.53 17.04 24.80
N ALA A 156 4.32 17.60 24.86
CA ALA A 156 3.99 18.74 25.72
C ALA A 156 3.84 18.30 27.18
#